data_AF-I7GJ09-F1
#
_entry.id   AF-I7GJ09-F1
#
_cell.length_a   1.000
_cell.length_b   1.000
_cell.length_c   1.000
_cell.angle_alpha   90.00
_cell.angle_beta   90.00
_cell.angle_gamma   90.00
#
_symmetry.space_group_name_H-M   'P 1'
#
loop_
_entity.id
_entity.type
_entity.pdbx_description
1 polymer ?
#
loop_
_entity_poly.entity_id
_entity_poly.type
_entity_poly.pdbx_seq_one_letter_code
_entity_poly.pdbx_strand_id
1 'polypeptide(L)' 'MSELVSGFNVEYAAGPFALFFIAEYLNIIMINALTTTIFLGTFYPIHSPELFTAYFTTKTLLLTSLSL' A
#
# COMPACT_ATOMS: atom_id res chain seq x y z
N MET A 1 -14.38 5.37 -9.34
CA MET A 1 -13.22 6.28 -9.47
C MET A 1 -13.13 6.96 -10.86
N SER A 2 -14.24 7.24 -11.54
CA SER A 2 -14.24 8.05 -12.79
C SER A 2 -15.00 9.37 -12.61
N GLU A 3 -15.88 9.45 -11.62
CA GLU A 3 -16.70 10.62 -11.34
C GLU A 3 -15.95 11.71 -10.56
N LEU A 4 -15.05 11.34 -9.66
CA LEU A 4 -14.17 12.27 -8.92
C LEU A 4 -12.95 12.73 -9.73
N VAL A 5 -12.63 12.09 -10.85
CA VAL A 5 -11.50 12.50 -11.72
C VAL A 5 -11.98 13.41 -12.86
N SER A 6 -13.27 13.39 -13.20
CA SER A 6 -13.84 14.29 -14.21
C SER A 6 -14.05 15.72 -13.70
N GLY A 7 -14.26 15.93 -12.40
CA GLY A 7 -14.55 17.26 -11.84
C GLY A 7 -13.32 18.05 -11.37
N PHE A 8 -12.27 17.37 -10.89
CA PHE A 8 -11.10 18.03 -10.28
C PHE A 8 -9.99 18.43 -11.25
N ASN A 9 -10.03 17.94 -12.49
CA ASN A 9 -8.95 18.18 -13.47
C ASN A 9 -9.02 19.57 -14.13
N VAL A 10 -10.03 20.39 -13.81
CA VAL A 10 -10.22 21.74 -14.38
C VAL A 10 -9.77 22.87 -13.43
N GLU A 11 -9.70 22.63 -12.12
CA GLU A 11 -9.48 23.72 -11.13
C GLU A 11 -8.21 23.59 -10.27
N TYR A 12 -7.55 22.42 -10.25
CA TYR A 12 -6.32 22.22 -9.47
C TYR A 12 -5.13 21.90 -10.38
N ALA A 13 -4.07 22.70 -10.28
CA ALA A 13 -2.77 22.40 -10.86
C ALA A 13 -2.38 20.94 -10.54
N ALA A 14 -1.74 20.23 -11.47
CA ALA A 14 -1.51 18.77 -11.41
C ALA A 14 -0.86 18.22 -10.10
N GLY A 15 -0.30 19.07 -9.25
CA GLY A 15 0.39 18.70 -8.00
C GLY A 15 -0.51 18.08 -6.91
N PRO A 16 -1.53 18.79 -6.37
CA PRO A 16 -2.37 18.26 -5.29
C PRO A 16 -3.24 17.06 -5.74
N PHE A 17 -3.60 16.97 -7.01
CA PHE A 17 -4.28 15.79 -7.55
C PHE A 17 -3.41 14.53 -7.49
N ALA A 18 -2.11 14.65 -7.82
CA ALA A 18 -1.16 13.55 -7.67
C ALA A 18 -1.01 13.09 -6.22
N LEU A 19 -1.07 14.03 -5.26
CA LEU A 19 -1.02 13.69 -3.83
C LEU A 19 -2.24 12.88 -3.38
N PHE A 20 -3.45 13.20 -3.87
CA PHE A 20 -4.64 12.39 -3.56
C PHE A 20 -4.55 10.98 -4.13
N PHE A 21 -4.07 10.84 -5.37
CA PHE A 21 -3.86 9.52 -5.97
C PHE A 21 -2.85 8.71 -5.16
N ILE A 22 -1.67 9.27 -4.85
CA ILE A 22 -0.65 8.61 -4.04
C ILE A 22 -1.18 8.26 -2.63
N ALA A 23 -1.95 9.15 -2.00
CA ALA A 23 -2.54 8.92 -0.69
C ALA A 23 -3.48 7.72 -0.67
N GLU A 24 -4.26 7.51 -1.74
CA GLU A 24 -5.14 6.34 -1.87
C GLU A 24 -4.32 5.04 -1.94
N TYR A 25 -3.28 4.98 -2.78
CA TYR A 25 -2.41 3.79 -2.85
C TYR A 25 -1.67 3.53 -1.54
N LEU A 26 -1.20 4.58 -0.87
CA LEU A 26 -0.56 4.44 0.43
C LEU A 26 -1.51 3.88 1.48
N ASN A 27 -2.79 4.28 1.45
CA ASN A 27 -3.79 3.75 2.38
C ASN A 27 -4.03 2.25 2.16
N ILE A 28 -4.13 1.80 0.90
CA ILE A 28 -4.27 0.37 0.55
C ILE A 28 -3.07 -0.43 1.07
N ILE A 29 -1.85 0.04 0.77
CA ILE A 29 -0.61 -0.62 1.21
C ILE A 29 -0.53 -0.66 2.74
N MET A 30 -0.90 0.44 3.42
CA MET A 30 -0.89 0.54 4.88
C MET A 30 -1.85 -0.45 5.53
N ILE A 31 -3.09 -0.54 5.04
CA ILE A 31 -4.08 -1.50 5.56
C ILE A 31 -3.59 -2.93 5.33
N ASN A 32 -3.02 -3.23 4.17
CA ASN A 32 -2.49 -4.56 3.87
C ASN A 32 -1.26 -4.92 4.70
N ALA A 33 -0.38 -3.95 5.00
CA ALA A 33 0.74 -4.14 5.91
C ALA A 33 0.27 -4.44 7.34
N LEU A 34 -0.78 -3.75 7.80
CA LEU A 34 -1.39 -3.99 9.12
C LEU A 34 -2.07 -5.36 9.18
N THR A 35 -2.85 -5.73 8.16
CA THR A 35 -3.45 -7.06 8.02
C THR A 35 -2.38 -8.15 8.00
N THR A 36 -1.27 -7.94 7.29
CA THR A 36 -0.15 -8.88 7.26
C THR A 36 0.48 -9.05 8.64
N THR A 37 0.61 -7.96 9.40
CA THR A 37 1.17 -7.99 10.76
C THR A 37 0.25 -8.69 11.76
N ILE A 38 -1.06 -8.41 11.72
CA ILE A 38 -2.03 -8.94 12.70
C ILE A 38 -2.41 -10.38 12.39
N PHE A 39 -2.60 -10.75 11.12
CA PHE A 39 -3.18 -12.04 10.74
C PHE A 39 -2.21 -13.00 10.07
N LEU A 40 -1.24 -12.51 9.28
CA LEU A 40 -0.35 -13.36 8.47
C LEU A 40 1.09 -13.48 9.00
N GLY A 41 1.38 -12.91 10.18
CA GLY A 41 2.63 -12.95 10.97
C GLY A 41 3.89 -13.49 10.27
N THR A 42 4.97 -12.72 10.26
CA THR A 42 6.23 -13.14 9.61
C THR A 42 7.19 -13.80 10.61
N PHE A 43 7.86 -14.86 10.18
CA PHE A 43 8.90 -15.53 10.96
C PHE A 43 10.12 -14.61 11.14
N TYR A 44 10.62 -14.49 12.38
CA TYR A 44 11.79 -13.68 12.71
C TYR A 44 13.02 -14.56 13.02
N PRO A 45 13.91 -14.82 12.04
CA PRO A 45 15.17 -15.51 12.30
C PRO A 45 16.19 -14.56 12.94
N ILE A 46 16.72 -14.97 14.10
CA ILE A 46 17.71 -14.19 14.88
C ILE A 46 19.02 -14.02 14.09
N HIS A 47 19.43 -15.02 13.31
CA HIS A 47 20.70 -15.00 12.58
C HIS A 47 20.65 -14.20 11.26
N SER A 48 19.47 -13.91 10.73
CA SER A 48 19.31 -13.28 9.42
C SER A 48 18.07 -12.37 9.39
N PRO A 49 18.09 -11.21 10.07
CA PRO A 49 16.93 -10.32 10.17
C PRO A 49 16.43 -9.80 8.82
N GLU A 50 17.25 -9.78 7.77
CA GLU A 50 16.84 -9.40 6.42
C GLU A 50 15.74 -10.31 5.84
N LEU A 51 15.74 -11.59 6.23
CA LEU A 51 14.71 -12.54 5.78
C LEU A 51 13.34 -12.17 6.36
N PHE A 52 13.28 -11.62 7.58
CA PHE A 52 12.02 -11.12 8.14
C PHE A 52 11.45 -10.02 7.25
N THR A 53 12.25 -9.05 6.86
CA THR A 53 11.81 -7.96 5.98
C THR A 53 11.39 -8.49 4.61
N ALA A 54 12.15 -9.43 4.02
CA ALA A 54 11.80 -10.03 2.72
C ALA A 54 10.48 -10.83 2.75
N TYR A 55 10.25 -11.63 3.79
CA TYR A 55 9.00 -12.37 3.93
C TYR A 55 7.81 -11.44 4.22
N PHE A 56 8.02 -10.39 5.02
CA PHE A 56 7.00 -9.40 5.30
C PHE A 56 6.59 -8.63 4.03
N THR A 57 7.56 -8.16 3.25
CA THR A 57 7.29 -7.41 2.02
C THR A 57 6.64 -8.28 0.95
N THR A 58 7.09 -9.51 0.75
CA THR A 58 6.48 -10.44 -0.21
C THR A 58 5.02 -10.78 0.15
N LYS A 59 4.72 -11.04 1.43
CA LYS A 59 3.34 -11.25 1.91
C LYS A 59 2.47 -10.01 1.72
N THR A 60 2.98 -8.83 2.07
CA THR A 60 2.26 -7.56 1.93
C THR A 60 2.00 -7.22 0.46
N LEU A 61 2.97 -7.46 -0.42
CA LEU A 61 2.82 -7.27 -1.88
C LEU A 61 1.80 -8.24 -2.48
N LEU A 62 1.84 -9.51 -2.09
CA LEU A 62 0.87 -10.50 -2.55
C LEU A 62 -0.56 -10.10 -2.15
N LEU A 63 -0.75 -9.68 -0.89
CA LEU A 63 -2.05 -9.19 -0.42
C LEU A 63 -2.48 -7.92 -1.16
N THR A 64 -1.54 -7.01 -1.42
CA THR A 64 -1.81 -5.76 -2.15
C THR A 64 -2.22 -6.01 -3.60
N SER A 65 -1.60 -6.98 -4.27
CA SER A 65 -1.96 -7.36 -5.64
C SER A 65 -3.36 -7.97 -5.76
N LEU A 66 -3.90 -8.54 -4.69
CA LEU A 66 -5.25 -9.10 -4.64
C LEU A 66 -6.32 -8.03 -4.32
N SER A 67 -5.93 -6.98 -3.60
CA SER A 67 -6.84 -5.90 -3.17
C SER A 67 -6.98 -4.75 -4.18
N LEU A 68 -6.12 -4.72 -5.21
CA LEU A 68 -6.15 -3.77 -6.33
C LEU A 68 -7.03 -4.31 -7.45
#